data_AF-A0A3B0Z2T6-F1
#
_entry.id   AF-A0A3B0Z2T6-F1
#
_cell.length_a   1.000
_cell.length_b   1.000
_cell.length_c   1.000
_cell.angle_alpha   90.00
_cell.angle_beta   90.00
_cell.angle_gamma   90.00
#
_symmetry.space_group_name_H-M   'P 1'
#
loop_
_entity.id
_entity.type
_entity.pdbx_description
1 polymer ?
#
loop_
_entity_poly.entity_id
_entity_poly.type
_entity_poly.pdbx_seq_one_letter_code
_entity_poly.pdbx_strand_id
1 'polypeptide(L)'
;MNNKLKYRMTAVFYATVAIFAGAGVIYFGDKLLGTNLAVFYGVSTFSPIWVISLIAIPFIGGFVVSLIYGLGGQLLAYIPALIVHGIAYYELYANPALLPAGVSLLPIGYWILIMIVAVEAGGIGGIVGEVMVKKTYGRSDKRKLHKKYQKPSRV
;
A
#
# COMPACT_ATOMS: atom_id res chain seq x y z
N MET A 1 4.94 6.82 32.81
CA MET A 1 4.92 6.93 31.34
C MET A 1 3.60 7.58 30.89
N ASN A 2 3.68 8.72 30.20
CA ASN A 2 2.51 9.52 29.80
C ASN A 2 1.57 8.70 28.89
N ASN A 3 0.26 8.65 29.22
CA ASN A 3 -0.72 7.87 28.45
C ASN A 3 -0.74 8.28 26.96
N LYS A 4 -0.49 9.57 26.65
CA LYS A 4 -0.39 10.04 25.26
C LYS A 4 0.79 9.41 24.50
N LEU A 5 1.89 9.12 25.18
CA LEU A 5 3.06 8.47 24.57
C LEU A 5 2.77 6.99 24.26
N LYS A 6 2.11 6.27 25.19
CA LYS A 6 1.70 4.88 24.96
C LYS A 6 0.83 4.73 23.72
N TYR A 7 -0.22 5.55 23.58
CA TYR A 7 -1.10 5.51 22.41
C TYR A 7 -0.36 5.78 21.10
N ARG A 8 0.58 6.73 21.07
CA ARG A 8 1.39 7.01 19.87
C ARG A 8 2.28 5.84 19.51
N MET A 9 2.93 5.22 20.49
CA MET A 9 3.79 4.04 20.26
C MET A 9 2.99 2.86 19.70
N THR A 10 1.81 2.59 20.26
CA THR A 10 0.95 1.51 19.77
C THR A 10 0.46 1.80 18.35
N ALA A 11 0.09 3.05 18.03
CA ALA A 11 -0.30 3.42 16.68
C ALA A 11 0.85 3.25 15.66
N VAL A 12 2.06 3.70 16.01
CA VAL A 12 3.24 3.50 15.15
C VAL A 12 3.52 2.02 14.94
N PHE A 13 3.44 1.21 15.99
CA PHE A 13 3.62 -0.24 15.88
C PHE A 13 2.64 -0.87 14.89
N TYR A 14 1.34 -0.56 15.00
CA TYR A 14 0.34 -1.06 14.04
C TYR A 14 0.58 -0.54 12.62
N ALA A 15 1.01 0.71 12.45
CA ALA A 15 1.36 1.26 11.15
C ALA A 15 2.51 0.46 10.51
N THR A 16 3.57 0.21 11.27
CA THR A 16 4.72 -0.57 10.82
C THR A 16 4.32 -1.98 10.42
N VAL A 17 3.54 -2.67 11.26
CA VAL A 17 3.03 -4.02 10.96
C VAL A 17 2.18 -4.02 9.69
N ALA A 18 1.29 -3.04 9.52
CA ALA A 18 0.43 -2.93 8.34
C ALA A 18 1.25 -2.71 7.06
N ILE A 19 2.25 -1.83 7.08
CA ILE A 19 3.14 -1.59 5.94
C ILE A 19 3.90 -2.86 5.56
N PHE A 20 4.50 -3.56 6.53
CA PHE A 20 5.23 -4.79 6.25
C PHE A 20 4.33 -5.93 5.77
N ALA A 21 3.10 -6.03 6.28
CA ALA A 21 2.12 -6.98 5.77
C ALA A 21 1.74 -6.69 4.31
N GLY A 22 1.45 -5.43 3.97
CA GLY A 22 1.19 -5.02 2.59
C GLY A 22 2.39 -5.24 1.67
N ALA A 23 3.60 -4.92 2.14
CA ALA A 23 4.83 -5.15 1.38
C ALA A 23 5.08 -6.66 1.16
N GLY A 24 4.79 -7.50 2.16
CA GLY A 24 4.83 -8.95 2.04
C GLY A 24 3.88 -9.46 0.96
N VAL A 25 2.63 -8.98 0.93
CA VAL A 25 1.66 -9.33 -0.12
C VAL A 25 2.19 -9.01 -1.51
N ILE A 26 2.77 -7.82 -1.68
CA ILE A 26 3.30 -7.39 -2.99
C ILE A 26 4.52 -8.25 -3.37
N TYR A 27 5.47 -8.40 -2.46
CA TYR A 27 6.69 -9.19 -2.70
C TYR A 27 6.39 -10.64 -3.06
N PHE A 28 5.53 -11.31 -2.30
CA PHE A 28 5.15 -12.70 -2.58
C PHE A 28 4.24 -12.81 -3.79
N GLY A 29 3.39 -11.81 -4.05
CA GLY A 29 2.56 -11.75 -5.26
C GLY A 29 3.41 -11.71 -6.53
N ASP A 30 4.39 -10.83 -6.58
CA ASP A 30 5.33 -10.72 -7.71
C ASP A 30 6.15 -12.01 -7.88
N LYS A 31 6.63 -12.59 -6.78
CA LYS A 31 7.35 -13.87 -6.82
C LYS A 31 6.48 -15.02 -7.31
N LEU A 32 5.21 -15.07 -6.91
CA LEU A 32 4.27 -16.12 -7.32
C LEU A 32 3.91 -15.99 -8.81
N LEU A 33 3.79 -14.76 -9.32
CA LEU A 33 3.52 -14.49 -10.73
C LEU A 33 4.79 -14.57 -11.60
N GLY A 34 5.97 -14.65 -10.97
CA GLY A 34 7.26 -14.64 -11.68
C GLY A 34 7.52 -13.33 -12.42
N THR A 35 6.89 -12.24 -12.00
CA THR A 35 6.99 -10.93 -12.65
C THR A 35 8.01 -10.06 -11.97
N ASN A 36 8.65 -9.19 -12.75
CA ASN A 36 9.45 -8.10 -12.23
C ASN A 36 9.11 -6.84 -13.03
N LEU A 37 8.49 -5.86 -12.36
CA LEU A 37 8.05 -4.61 -12.99
C LEU A 37 9.21 -3.72 -13.44
N ALA A 38 10.45 -3.97 -12.98
CA ALA A 38 11.63 -3.23 -13.38
C ALA A 38 12.25 -3.72 -14.70
N VAL A 39 11.81 -4.86 -15.20
CA VAL A 39 12.48 -5.62 -16.26
C VAL A 39 11.76 -5.47 -17.60
N PHE A 40 12.52 -5.37 -18.69
CA PHE A 40 12.03 -5.28 -20.05
C PHE A 40 12.71 -6.27 -20.99
N TYR A 41 11.92 -7.03 -21.74
CA TYR A 41 12.40 -7.99 -22.75
C TYR A 41 11.60 -7.91 -24.07
N GLY A 42 11.03 -6.72 -24.35
CA GLY A 42 10.22 -6.46 -25.55
C GLY A 42 8.72 -6.30 -25.26
N VAL A 43 7.90 -6.24 -26.30
CA VAL A 43 6.44 -6.00 -26.20
C VAL A 43 5.72 -7.09 -25.41
N SER A 44 6.26 -8.32 -25.42
CA SER A 44 5.78 -9.45 -24.62
C SER A 44 5.86 -9.22 -23.11
N THR A 45 6.65 -8.25 -22.64
CA THR A 45 6.69 -7.84 -21.23
C THR A 45 5.31 -7.42 -20.74
N PHE A 46 4.52 -6.75 -21.58
CA PHE A 46 3.18 -6.25 -21.24
C PHE A 46 2.12 -7.34 -21.37
N SER A 47 2.32 -8.44 -20.65
CA SER A 47 1.39 -9.55 -20.59
C SER A 47 0.23 -9.26 -19.61
N PRO A 48 -0.90 -9.97 -19.71
CA PRO A 48 -1.97 -9.87 -18.72
C PRO A 48 -1.49 -10.14 -17.28
N ILE A 49 -0.54 -11.07 -17.11
CA ILE A 49 0.07 -11.38 -15.82
C ILE A 49 0.87 -10.18 -15.27
N TRP A 50 1.58 -9.47 -16.14
CA TRP A 50 2.26 -8.23 -15.77
C TRP A 50 1.27 -7.14 -15.32
N VAL A 51 0.12 -7.01 -15.99
CA VAL A 51 -0.94 -6.08 -15.57
C VAL A 51 -1.54 -6.46 -14.21
N ILE A 52 -1.72 -7.76 -13.94
CA ILE A 52 -2.18 -8.25 -12.63
C ILE A 52 -1.16 -7.90 -11.54
N SER A 53 0.12 -8.12 -11.79
CA SER A 53 1.21 -7.73 -10.87
C SER A 53 1.27 -6.21 -10.67
N LEU A 54 1.03 -5.42 -11.72
CA LEU A 54 1.02 -3.96 -11.63
C LEU A 54 -0.17 -3.40 -10.84
N ILE A 55 -1.37 -3.97 -11.00
CA ILE A 55 -2.61 -3.38 -10.48
C ILE A 55 -3.18 -4.20 -9.33
N ALA A 56 -3.48 -5.47 -9.58
CA ALA A 56 -4.23 -6.29 -8.63
C ALA A 56 -3.41 -6.60 -7.36
N ILE A 57 -2.11 -6.87 -7.52
CA ILE A 57 -1.24 -7.19 -6.38
C ILE A 57 -1.07 -5.97 -5.44
N PRO A 58 -0.67 -4.77 -5.90
CA PRO A 58 -0.66 -3.58 -5.07
C PRO A 58 -2.01 -3.23 -4.46
N PHE A 59 -3.10 -3.39 -5.22
CA PHE A 59 -4.46 -3.20 -4.71
C PHE A 59 -4.75 -4.11 -3.51
N ILE A 60 -4.43 -5.41 -3.59
CA ILE A 60 -4.62 -6.34 -2.47
C ILE A 60 -3.70 -5.98 -1.30
N GLY A 61 -2.46 -5.58 -1.58
CA GLY A 61 -1.52 -5.12 -0.55
C GLY A 61 -2.06 -3.90 0.22
N GLY A 62 -2.55 -2.89 -0.50
CA GLY A 62 -3.17 -1.70 0.09
C GLY A 62 -4.45 -2.01 0.85
N PHE A 63 -5.28 -2.92 0.33
CA PHE A 63 -6.47 -3.43 1.03
C PHE A 63 -6.10 -4.04 2.38
N VAL A 64 -5.08 -4.92 2.42
CA VAL A 64 -4.58 -5.54 3.65
C VAL A 64 -4.04 -4.50 4.64
N VAL A 65 -3.30 -3.48 4.18
CA VAL A 65 -2.81 -2.39 5.04
C VAL A 65 -3.98 -1.71 5.77
N SER A 66 -5.05 -1.38 5.05
CA SER A 66 -6.23 -0.76 5.64
C SER A 66 -7.03 -1.69 6.55
N LEU A 67 -7.05 -3.00 6.28
CA LEU A 67 -7.66 -3.97 7.19
C LEU A 67 -6.97 -4.00 8.56
N ILE A 68 -5.64 -3.85 8.59
CA ILE A 68 -4.83 -3.91 9.82
C ILE A 68 -4.86 -2.57 10.55
N TYR A 69 -4.62 -1.45 9.84
CA TYR A 69 -4.47 -0.14 10.46
C TYR A 69 -5.81 0.57 10.73
N GLY A 70 -6.82 0.33 9.89
CA GLY A 70 -8.11 0.99 9.99
C GLY A 70 -8.11 2.42 9.45
N LEU A 71 -8.52 3.39 10.27
CA LEU A 71 -8.72 4.79 9.85
C LEU A 71 -7.39 5.45 9.45
N GLY A 72 -7.30 5.90 8.20
CA GLY A 72 -6.06 6.46 7.65
C GLY A 72 -5.13 5.42 7.03
N GLY A 73 -5.57 4.16 6.94
CA GLY A 73 -4.84 3.08 6.25
C GLY A 73 -4.62 3.40 4.77
N GLN A 74 -5.53 4.16 4.15
CA GLN A 74 -5.38 4.64 2.77
C GLN A 74 -4.07 5.39 2.52
N LEU A 75 -3.57 6.19 3.47
CA LEU A 75 -2.32 6.93 3.31
C LEU A 75 -1.11 6.00 3.44
N LEU A 76 -1.21 4.99 4.30
CA LEU A 76 -0.15 4.01 4.48
C LEU A 76 -0.08 3.02 3.31
N ALA A 77 -1.21 2.78 2.63
CA ALA A 77 -1.32 1.84 1.51
C ALA A 77 -0.47 2.21 0.28
N TYR A 78 -0.04 3.47 0.16
CA TYR A 78 0.88 3.92 -0.89
C TYR A 78 2.33 3.46 -0.67
N ILE A 79 2.72 3.20 0.57
CA ILE A 79 4.12 2.94 0.95
C ILE A 79 4.61 1.54 0.52
N PRO A 80 3.84 0.44 0.69
CA PRO A 80 4.26 -0.90 0.34
C PRO A 80 4.82 -1.05 -1.08
N ALA A 81 4.07 -0.58 -2.09
CA ALA A 81 4.46 -0.70 -3.49
C ALA A 81 5.78 0.03 -3.77
N LEU A 82 5.94 1.24 -3.19
CA LEU A 82 7.16 2.03 -3.31
C LEU A 82 8.38 1.29 -2.73
N ILE A 83 8.24 0.67 -1.55
CA ILE A 83 9.32 -0.06 -0.90
C ILE A 83 9.71 -1.29 -1.74
N VAL A 84 8.75 -2.14 -2.07
CA VAL A 84 9.03 -3.43 -2.71
C VAL A 84 9.62 -3.24 -4.09
N HIS A 85 8.95 -2.45 -4.94
CA HIS A 85 9.41 -2.25 -6.30
C HIS A 85 10.66 -1.35 -6.34
N GLY A 86 10.78 -0.39 -5.41
CA GLY A 86 11.97 0.46 -5.28
C GLY A 86 13.23 -0.33 -4.94
N ILE A 87 13.13 -1.26 -3.98
CA ILE A 87 14.22 -2.18 -3.66
C ILE A 87 14.55 -3.09 -4.85
N ALA A 88 13.52 -3.67 -5.50
CA ALA A 88 13.73 -4.57 -6.64
C ALA A 88 14.43 -3.87 -7.83
N TYR A 89 14.06 -2.62 -8.13
CA TYR A 89 14.71 -1.83 -9.18
C TYR A 89 16.15 -1.48 -8.78
N TYR A 90 16.37 -1.04 -7.54
CA TYR A 90 17.70 -0.72 -7.04
C TYR A 90 18.64 -1.93 -7.06
N GLU A 91 18.15 -3.12 -6.70
CA GLU A 91 18.92 -4.35 -6.69
C GLU A 91 19.42 -4.72 -8.10
N LEU A 92 18.56 -4.60 -9.11
CA LEU A 92 18.92 -4.85 -10.52
C LEU A 92 19.82 -3.75 -11.09
N TYR A 93 19.63 -2.50 -10.67
CA TYR A 93 20.48 -1.39 -11.06
C TYR A 93 21.90 -1.53 -10.49
N ALA A 94 22.01 -1.90 -9.22
CA ALA A 94 23.28 -2.08 -8.52
C ALA A 94 24.01 -3.37 -8.96
N ASN A 95 23.27 -4.42 -9.32
CA ASN A 95 23.82 -5.70 -9.76
C ASN A 95 23.27 -6.11 -11.14
N PRO A 96 23.77 -5.51 -12.24
CA PRO A 96 23.34 -5.87 -13.58
C PRO A 96 23.60 -7.34 -13.95
N ALA A 97 24.52 -8.02 -13.25
CA ALA A 97 24.77 -9.45 -13.42
C ALA A 97 23.57 -10.35 -13.06
N LEU A 98 22.57 -9.81 -12.33
CA LEU A 98 21.32 -10.52 -12.02
C LEU A 98 20.33 -10.50 -13.19
N LEU A 99 20.57 -9.68 -14.22
CA LEU A 99 19.70 -9.61 -15.40
C LEU A 99 19.95 -10.83 -16.32
N PRO A 100 18.91 -11.59 -16.68
CA PRO A 100 19.03 -12.66 -17.66
C PRO A 100 19.50 -12.14 -19.03
N ALA A 101 20.15 -12.99 -19.83
CA ALA A 101 20.60 -12.61 -21.16
C ALA A 101 19.43 -12.16 -22.05
N GLY A 102 19.61 -11.03 -22.76
CA GLY A 102 18.59 -10.44 -23.63
C GLY A 102 17.51 -9.61 -22.92
N VAL A 103 17.68 -9.40 -21.62
CA VAL A 103 16.77 -8.62 -20.78
C VAL A 103 17.45 -7.32 -20.37
N SER A 104 16.74 -6.20 -20.48
CA SER A 104 17.22 -4.89 -20.05
C SER A 104 16.42 -4.36 -18.87
N LEU A 105 17.05 -3.48 -18.09
CA LEU A 105 16.35 -2.70 -17.08
C LEU A 105 15.52 -1.62 -17.77
N LEU A 106 14.30 -1.39 -17.28
CA LEU A 106 13.49 -0.28 -17.77
C LEU A 106 14.19 1.06 -17.50
N PRO A 107 14.18 1.99 -18.47
CA PRO A 107 14.65 3.35 -18.22
C PRO A 107 13.90 3.97 -17.03
N ILE A 108 14.63 4.67 -16.17
CA ILE A 108 14.09 5.19 -14.89
C ILE A 108 12.81 6.02 -15.07
N GLY A 109 12.73 6.82 -16.14
CA GLY A 109 11.55 7.64 -16.42
C GLY A 109 10.29 6.81 -16.69
N TYR A 110 10.42 5.71 -17.44
CA TYR A 110 9.29 4.82 -17.73
C TYR A 110 8.92 3.97 -16.51
N TRP A 111 9.92 3.49 -15.77
CA TRP A 111 9.70 2.75 -14.54
C TRP A 111 8.97 3.58 -13.47
N ILE A 112 9.28 4.88 -13.34
CA ILE A 112 8.56 5.78 -12.43
C ILE A 112 7.06 5.86 -12.79
N LEU A 113 6.71 5.90 -14.07
CA LEU A 113 5.31 5.91 -14.50
C LEU A 113 4.58 4.62 -14.07
N ILE A 114 5.23 3.47 -14.25
CA ILE A 114 4.71 2.17 -13.80
C ILE A 114 4.56 2.17 -12.27
N MET A 115 5.56 2.66 -11.55
CA MET A 115 5.52 2.77 -10.09
C MET A 115 4.33 3.61 -9.61
N ILE A 116 4.07 4.76 -10.24
CA ILE A 116 2.93 5.61 -9.88
C ILE A 116 1.63 4.82 -10.01
N VAL A 117 1.46 4.06 -11.10
CA VAL A 117 0.26 3.22 -11.29
C VAL A 117 0.14 2.16 -10.19
N ALA A 118 1.24 1.48 -9.83
CA ALA A 118 1.25 0.50 -8.74
C ALA A 118 0.86 1.14 -7.39
N VAL A 119 1.44 2.31 -7.11
CA VAL A 119 1.22 3.10 -5.89
C VAL A 119 -0.25 3.56 -5.82
N GLU A 120 -0.81 4.08 -6.91
CA GLU A 120 -2.23 4.47 -6.97
C GLU A 120 -3.17 3.27 -6.85
N ALA A 121 -2.85 2.13 -7.47
CA ALA A 121 -3.63 0.89 -7.29
C ALA A 121 -3.65 0.45 -5.82
N GLY A 122 -2.52 0.55 -5.11
CA GLY A 122 -2.45 0.33 -3.66
C GLY A 122 -3.27 1.34 -2.86
N GLY A 123 -3.22 2.62 -3.20
CA GLY A 123 -4.06 3.65 -2.61
C GLY A 123 -5.56 3.35 -2.73
N ILE A 124 -6.01 2.96 -3.94
CA ILE A 124 -7.40 2.56 -4.19
C ILE A 124 -7.78 1.34 -3.34
N GLY A 125 -6.91 0.33 -3.26
CA GLY A 125 -7.10 -0.82 -2.37
C GLY A 125 -7.24 -0.42 -0.91
N GLY A 126 -6.41 0.52 -0.47
CA GLY A 126 -6.48 1.10 0.87
C GLY A 126 -7.81 1.81 1.16
N ILE A 127 -8.32 2.59 0.20
CA ILE A 127 -9.64 3.24 0.32
C ILE A 127 -10.74 2.19 0.47
N VAL A 128 -10.75 1.16 -0.40
CA VAL A 128 -11.75 0.09 -0.37
C VAL A 128 -11.69 -0.67 0.96
N GLY A 129 -10.48 -0.99 1.44
CA GLY A 129 -10.28 -1.67 2.72
C GLY A 129 -10.79 -0.85 3.89
N GLU A 130 -10.52 0.46 3.90
CA GLU A 130 -10.99 1.36 4.94
C GLU A 130 -12.53 1.44 4.97
N VAL A 131 -13.17 1.51 3.79
CA VAL A 131 -14.63 1.50 3.65
C VAL A 131 -15.23 0.18 4.17
N MET A 132 -14.64 -0.95 3.82
CA MET A 132 -15.12 -2.28 4.23
C MET A 132 -15.03 -2.50 5.75
N VAL A 133 -13.91 -2.12 6.39
CA VAL A 133 -13.75 -2.24 7.85
C VAL A 133 -14.78 -1.40 8.58
N LYS A 134 -15.10 -0.22 8.06
CA LYS A 134 -15.98 0.70 8.76
C LYS A 134 -17.47 0.42 8.60
N LYS A 135 -17.91 -0.28 7.54
CA LYS A 135 -19.36 -0.51 7.22
C LYS A 135 -20.27 0.73 7.37
N THR A 136 -19.75 1.95 7.49
CA THR A 136 -20.50 3.16 7.90
C THR A 136 -19.74 4.45 7.58
N TYR A 137 -19.93 4.99 6.37
CA TYR A 137 -20.12 6.44 6.26
C TYR A 137 -21.43 6.74 7.00
N GLY A 138 -21.37 7.15 8.27
CA GLY A 138 -22.59 7.42 9.03
C GLY A 138 -22.52 7.42 10.56
N ARG A 139 -21.47 6.87 11.19
CA ARG A 139 -21.30 7.03 12.64
C ARG A 139 -20.60 8.34 12.95
N SER A 140 -21.41 9.40 13.07
CA SER A 140 -21.02 10.63 13.76
C SER A 140 -20.43 10.26 15.13
N ASP A 141 -19.28 10.87 15.44
CA ASP A 141 -18.55 10.68 16.70
C ASP A 141 -19.54 10.68 17.89
N LYS A 142 -19.50 9.66 18.75
CA LYS A 142 -20.37 9.61 19.95
C LYS A 142 -20.21 10.85 20.83
N ARG A 143 -19.08 11.56 20.72
CA ARG A 143 -18.88 12.88 21.36
C ARG A 143 -19.81 13.97 20.83
N LYS A 144 -20.19 13.93 19.55
CA LYS A 144 -21.18 14.88 18.97
C LYS A 144 -22.60 14.60 19.48
N LEU A 145 -22.92 13.35 19.83
CA LEU A 145 -24.20 13.02 20.45
C LEU A 145 -24.30 13.57 21.88
N HIS A 146 -23.26 13.42 22.73
CA HIS A 146 -23.28 13.97 24.10
C HIS A 146 -23.42 15.49 24.14
N LYS A 147 -22.77 16.22 23.23
CA LYS A 147 -22.91 17.69 23.16
C LYS A 147 -24.33 18.16 22.80
N LYS A 148 -25.11 17.33 22.10
CA LYS A 148 -26.50 17.65 21.73
C LYS A 148 -27.49 17.46 22.89
N TYR A 149 -27.16 16.60 23.86
CA TYR A 149 -27.99 16.34 25.04
C TYR A 149 -27.61 17.15 26.28
N GLN A 150 -26.42 17.78 26.30
CA GLN A 150 -26.11 18.85 27.26
C GLN A 150 -26.78 20.15 26.84
N LYS A 151 -28.10 20.25 27.03
CA LYS A 151 -28.75 21.56 27.16
C LYS A 151 -28.13 22.26 28.38
N PRO A 152 -27.80 23.57 28.32
CA PRO A 152 -27.51 24.32 29.52
C PRO A 152 -28.82 24.41 30.33
N SER A 153 -28.83 23.79 31.51
CA SER A 153 -29.78 24.13 32.57
C SER A 153 -29.50 25.58 32.96
N ARG A 154 -30.26 26.52 32.39
CA ARG A 154 -30.30 27.90 32.89
C ARG A 154 -30.98 27.85 34.26
N VAL A 155 -30.19 28.03 35.30
CA VAL A 155 -30.63 28.52 36.61
C VAL A 155 -30.12 29.94 36.72
#